data_AF-A0A411ZR21-F1
#
_entry.id   AF-A0A411ZR21-F1
#
_cell.length_a   1.000
_cell.length_b   1.000
_cell.length_c   1.000
_cell.angle_alpha   90.00
_cell.angle_beta   90.00
_cell.angle_gamma   90.00
#
_symmetry.space_group_name_H-M   'P 1'
#
loop_
_entity.id
_entity.type
_entity.pdbx_description
1 polymer ?
#
loop_
_entity_poly.entity_id
_entity_poly.type
_entity_poly.pdbx_seq_one_letter_code
_entity_poly.pdbx_strand_id
1 'polypeptide(L)'
;MGELKNKGREGVKENQDKFQEIQEGAEQSLEERNRNIEIVHSLEGVDDDDKASIEDSKEQGKEIADQIAESQMEAPKNEVNSRMENTVNEMKDLEGQEKDDVSKANAMDGNYGGVGAGLESKFEDSANEFNDIATSGEEIQEQSNAQIDNIIQNMKEDW
;
A
#
# COMPACT_ATOMS: atom_id res chain seq x y z
N MET A 1 19.64 -7.88 -15.70
CA MET A 1 18.96 -8.16 -14.42
C MET A 1 19.03 -6.99 -13.44
N GLY A 2 20.17 -6.33 -13.22
CA GLY A 2 20.25 -5.17 -12.31
C GLY A 2 19.25 -4.03 -12.59
N GLU A 3 19.01 -3.69 -13.86
CA GLU A 3 18.00 -2.68 -14.24
C GLU A 3 16.57 -3.11 -13.86
N LEU A 4 16.24 -4.39 -13.99
CA LEU A 4 14.91 -4.92 -13.63
C LEU A 4 14.71 -4.91 -12.11
N LYS A 5 15.75 -5.23 -11.35
CA LYS A 5 15.73 -5.11 -9.88
C LYS A 5 15.54 -3.66 -9.44
N ASN A 6 16.23 -2.71 -10.08
CA ASN A 6 16.04 -1.29 -9.81
C ASN A 6 14.61 -0.85 -10.12
N LYS A 7 14.06 -1.25 -11.28
CA LYS A 7 12.66 -0.99 -11.65
C LYS A 7 11.69 -1.57 -10.60
N GLY A 8 11.94 -2.78 -10.10
CA GLY A 8 11.13 -3.38 -9.04
C GLY A 8 11.17 -2.59 -7.74
N ARG A 9 12.37 -2.18 -7.29
CA ARG A 9 12.55 -1.35 -6.10
C ARG A 9 11.90 0.03 -6.24
N GLU A 10 12.05 0.65 -7.40
CA GLU A 10 11.40 1.93 -7.72
C GLU A 10 9.88 1.76 -7.71
N GLY A 11 9.34 0.70 -8.33
CA GLY A 11 7.91 0.41 -8.32
C GLY A 11 7.35 0.18 -6.91
N VAL A 12 8.05 -0.57 -6.06
CA VAL A 12 7.66 -0.75 -4.65
C VAL A 12 7.66 0.59 -3.92
N LYS A 13 8.72 1.38 -4.08
CA LYS A 13 8.84 2.69 -3.44
C LYS A 13 7.76 3.67 -3.91
N GLU A 14 7.50 3.77 -5.21
CA GLU A 14 6.45 4.64 -5.74
C GLU A 14 5.07 4.29 -5.20
N ASN A 15 4.77 3.00 -5.03
CA ASN A 15 3.51 2.57 -4.43
C ASN A 15 3.48 2.87 -2.93
N GLN A 16 4.60 2.70 -2.21
CA GLN A 16 4.73 3.10 -0.81
C GLN A 16 4.46 4.60 -0.61
N ASP A 17 5.09 5.44 -1.44
CA ASP A 17 4.92 6.90 -1.39
C ASP A 17 3.45 7.28 -1.63
N LYS A 18 2.75 6.60 -2.55
CA LYS A 18 1.32 6.81 -2.80
C LYS A 18 0.43 6.34 -1.65
N PHE A 19 0.76 5.23 -0.99
CA PHE A 19 0.04 4.82 0.21
C PHE A 19 0.17 5.87 1.33
N GLN A 20 1.37 6.43 1.51
CA GLN A 20 1.59 7.51 2.47
C GLN A 20 0.78 8.76 2.11
N GLU A 21 0.73 9.16 0.84
CA GLU A 21 -0.07 10.30 0.40
C GLU A 21 -1.57 10.12 0.72
N ILE A 22 -2.11 8.92 0.49
CA ILE A 22 -3.50 8.58 0.84
C ILE A 22 -3.72 8.68 2.36
N GLN A 23 -2.77 8.13 3.14
CA GLN A 23 -2.83 8.16 4.59
C GLN A 23 -2.82 9.60 5.13
N GLU A 24 -1.85 10.41 4.71
CA GLU A 24 -1.68 11.80 5.17
C GLU A 24 -2.90 12.66 4.81
N GLY A 25 -3.43 12.52 3.59
CA GLY A 25 -4.64 13.24 3.16
C GLY A 25 -5.87 12.87 3.98
N ALA A 26 -6.00 11.60 4.36
CA ALA A 26 -7.10 11.12 5.17
C ALA A 26 -6.99 11.54 6.65
N GLU A 27 -5.79 11.49 7.23
CA GLU A 27 -5.54 11.98 8.59
C GLU A 27 -5.84 13.48 8.70
N GLN A 28 -5.42 14.28 7.71
CA GLN A 28 -5.76 15.70 7.68
C GLN A 28 -7.28 15.92 7.64
N SER A 29 -8.00 15.15 6.83
CA SER A 29 -9.46 15.24 6.71
C SER A 29 -10.16 14.90 8.03
N LEU A 30 -9.66 13.92 8.77
CA LEU A 30 -10.14 13.58 10.11
C LEU A 30 -9.86 14.68 11.14
N GLU A 31 -8.66 15.25 11.14
CA GLU A 31 -8.30 16.33 12.05
C GLU A 31 -9.16 17.58 11.83
N GLU A 32 -9.38 17.96 10.56
CA GLU A 32 -10.25 19.08 10.21
C GLU A 32 -11.68 18.84 10.67
N ARG A 33 -12.21 17.63 10.47
CA ARG A 33 -13.53 17.24 10.96
C ARG A 33 -13.64 17.35 12.48
N ASN A 34 -12.71 16.74 13.22
CA ASN A 34 -12.75 16.73 14.68
C ASN A 34 -12.70 18.15 15.26
N ARG A 35 -11.86 19.00 14.66
CA ARG A 35 -11.81 20.43 15.00
C ARG A 35 -13.14 21.13 14.72
N ASN A 36 -13.78 20.85 13.59
CA ASN A 36 -15.06 21.47 13.24
C ASN A 36 -16.18 21.07 14.20
N ILE A 37 -16.24 19.80 14.61
CA ILE A 37 -17.23 19.32 15.61
C ILE A 37 -17.02 20.03 16.96
N GLU A 38 -15.76 20.15 17.40
CA GLU A 38 -15.42 20.84 18.66
C GLU A 38 -15.82 22.33 18.62
N ILE A 39 -15.61 23.00 17.48
CA ILE A 39 -16.03 24.39 17.27
C ILE A 39 -17.55 24.50 17.41
N VAL A 40 -18.32 23.63 16.74
CA VAL A 40 -19.79 23.67 16.81
C VAL A 40 -20.30 23.50 18.24
N HIS A 41 -19.72 22.57 19.00
CA HIS A 41 -20.10 22.34 20.40
C HIS A 41 -19.71 23.48 21.35
N SER A 42 -18.71 24.30 21.00
CA SER A 42 -18.24 25.42 21.82
C SER A 42 -18.90 26.76 21.49
N LEU A 43 -19.75 26.84 20.47
CA LEU A 43 -20.46 28.05 20.08
C LEU A 43 -21.49 28.48 21.13
N GLU A 44 -21.28 29.66 21.70
CA GLU A 44 -22.19 30.29 22.66
C GLU A 44 -23.48 30.72 21.93
N GLY A 45 -24.62 30.10 22.27
CA GLY A 45 -25.92 30.34 21.63
C GLY A 45 -26.57 29.10 21.00
N VAL A 46 -25.85 27.96 20.93
CA VAL A 46 -26.44 26.67 20.58
C VAL A 46 -27.21 26.14 21.79
N ASP A 47 -28.54 26.15 21.73
CA ASP A 47 -29.40 25.56 22.75
C ASP A 47 -29.66 24.06 22.49
N ASP A 48 -30.52 23.44 23.31
CA ASP A 48 -30.77 22.00 23.23
C ASP A 48 -31.51 21.60 21.93
N ASP A 49 -32.32 22.50 21.36
CA ASP A 49 -33.05 22.24 20.11
C ASP A 49 -32.10 22.31 18.91
N ASP A 50 -31.16 23.26 18.91
CA ASP A 50 -30.09 23.34 17.90
C ASP A 50 -29.17 22.11 17.93
N LYS A 51 -28.83 21.62 19.14
CA LYS A 51 -28.05 20.38 19.30
C LYS A 51 -28.77 19.17 18.75
N ALA A 52 -30.07 19.03 19.04
CA ALA A 52 -30.87 17.92 18.51
C ALA A 52 -30.91 17.95 16.97
N SER A 53 -31.02 19.14 16.37
CA SER A 53 -31.01 19.32 14.91
C SER A 53 -29.66 18.99 14.28
N ILE A 54 -28.55 19.32 14.94
CA ILE A 54 -27.20 18.90 14.54
C ILE A 54 -27.04 17.39 14.65
N GLU A 55 -27.57 16.78 15.71
CA GLU A 55 -27.53 15.34 15.94
C GLU A 55 -28.33 14.57 14.88
N ASP A 56 -29.52 15.06 14.50
CA ASP A 56 -30.29 14.52 13.36
C ASP A 56 -29.55 14.68 12.03
N SER A 57 -28.80 15.79 11.86
CA SER A 57 -27.99 16.04 10.65
C SER A 57 -26.77 15.12 10.54
N LYS A 58 -26.35 14.44 11.63
CA LYS A 58 -25.24 13.48 11.61
C LYS A 58 -25.51 12.30 10.68
N GLU A 59 -26.76 11.90 10.50
CA GLU A 59 -27.10 10.80 9.58
C GLU A 59 -26.78 11.17 8.12
N GLN A 60 -27.02 12.42 7.71
CA GLN A 60 -26.57 12.94 6.41
C GLN A 60 -25.05 13.12 6.35
N GLY A 61 -24.45 13.56 7.47
CA GLY A 61 -23.00 13.67 7.60
C GLY A 61 -22.28 12.32 7.43
N LYS A 62 -22.91 11.23 7.91
CA LYS A 62 -22.41 9.87 7.74
C LYS A 62 -22.37 9.45 6.28
N GLU A 63 -23.44 9.70 5.51
CA GLU A 63 -23.47 9.41 4.07
C GLU A 63 -22.38 10.19 3.32
N ILE A 64 -22.16 11.46 3.68
CA ILE A 64 -21.08 12.27 3.12
C ILE A 64 -19.72 11.69 3.47
N ALA A 65 -19.50 11.27 4.70
CA ALA A 65 -18.22 10.69 5.10
C ALA A 65 -17.95 9.32 4.49
N ASP A 66 -18.98 8.49 4.31
CA ASP A 66 -18.87 7.25 3.53
C ASP A 66 -18.40 7.54 2.11
N GLN A 67 -19.00 8.54 1.44
CA GLN A 67 -18.60 8.95 0.08
C GLN A 67 -17.17 9.52 0.03
N ILE A 68 -16.76 10.29 1.04
CA ILE A 68 -15.39 10.81 1.13
C ILE A 68 -14.40 9.67 1.34
N ALA A 69 -14.67 8.76 2.28
CA ALA A 69 -13.83 7.59 2.53
C ALA A 69 -13.70 6.71 1.28
N GLU A 70 -14.79 6.48 0.55
CA GLU A 70 -14.77 5.71 -0.69
C GLU A 70 -13.91 6.42 -1.76
N SER A 71 -14.15 7.71 -2.00
CA SER A 71 -13.51 8.46 -3.10
C SER A 71 -12.06 8.85 -2.84
N GLN A 72 -11.70 9.17 -1.59
CA GLN A 72 -10.36 9.66 -1.22
C GLN A 72 -9.46 8.58 -0.63
N MET A 73 -10.02 7.44 -0.20
CA MET A 73 -9.24 6.37 0.41
C MET A 73 -9.44 5.03 -0.30
N GLU A 74 -10.64 4.48 -0.33
CA GLU A 74 -10.85 3.11 -0.85
C GLU A 74 -10.49 2.99 -2.34
N ALA A 75 -11.01 3.90 -3.18
CA ALA A 75 -10.71 3.91 -4.61
C ALA A 75 -9.20 4.06 -4.92
N PRO A 76 -8.49 5.09 -4.39
CA PRO A 76 -7.06 5.21 -4.64
C PRO A 76 -6.24 4.08 -4.00
N LYS A 77 -6.62 3.59 -2.80
CA LYS A 77 -5.99 2.42 -2.17
C LYS A 77 -6.06 1.20 -3.09
N ASN A 78 -7.22 0.92 -3.68
CA ASN A 78 -7.41 -0.20 -4.59
C ASN A 78 -6.58 -0.07 -5.88
N GLU A 79 -6.42 1.16 -6.39
CA GLU A 79 -5.54 1.44 -7.54
C GLU A 79 -4.07 1.16 -7.19
N VAL A 80 -3.60 1.62 -6.04
CA VAL A 80 -2.22 1.39 -5.58
C VAL A 80 -1.99 -0.10 -5.29
N ASN A 81 -2.94 -0.78 -4.66
CA ASN A 81 -2.89 -2.24 -4.46
C ASN A 81 -2.71 -3.00 -5.77
N SER A 82 -3.49 -2.66 -6.80
CA SER A 82 -3.38 -3.30 -8.11
C SER A 82 -2.01 -3.07 -8.75
N ARG A 83 -1.43 -1.89 -8.57
CA ARG A 83 -0.08 -1.56 -9.07
C ARG A 83 1.03 -2.29 -8.29
N MET A 84 0.88 -2.38 -6.97
CA MET A 84 1.82 -3.10 -6.12
C MET A 84 1.80 -4.59 -6.46
N GLU A 85 0.61 -5.19 -6.57
CA GLU A 85 0.44 -6.60 -6.97
C GLU A 85 1.10 -6.89 -8.32
N ASN A 86 0.94 -6.01 -9.31
CA ASN A 86 1.63 -6.15 -10.61
C ASN A 86 3.16 -6.10 -10.46
N THR A 87 3.69 -5.17 -9.65
CA THR A 87 5.13 -5.07 -9.39
C THR A 87 5.65 -6.34 -8.72
N VAL A 88 4.96 -6.81 -7.68
CA VAL A 88 5.30 -8.03 -6.92
C VAL A 88 5.28 -9.25 -7.83
N ASN A 89 4.25 -9.41 -8.65
CA ASN A 89 4.13 -10.54 -9.58
C ASN A 89 5.24 -10.51 -10.63
N GLU A 90 5.59 -9.34 -11.19
CA GLU A 90 6.73 -9.21 -12.12
C GLU A 90 8.05 -9.64 -11.45
N MET A 91 8.27 -9.29 -10.17
CA MET A 91 9.47 -9.72 -9.44
C MET A 91 9.48 -11.23 -9.17
N LYS A 92 8.34 -11.83 -8.81
CA LYS A 92 8.22 -13.29 -8.61
C LYS A 92 8.45 -14.07 -9.91
N ASP A 93 7.98 -13.55 -11.03
CA ASP A 93 8.23 -14.15 -12.34
C ASP A 93 9.73 -14.12 -12.69
N LEU A 94 10.41 -13.00 -12.41
CA LEU A 94 11.85 -12.85 -12.62
C LEU A 94 12.68 -13.73 -11.69
N GLU A 95 12.28 -13.85 -10.42
CA GLU A 95 12.86 -14.82 -9.48
C GLU A 95 12.75 -16.25 -10.03
N GLY A 96 11.59 -16.63 -10.54
CA GLY A 96 11.36 -17.94 -11.15
C GLY A 96 12.32 -18.22 -12.32
N GLN A 97 12.51 -17.23 -13.20
CA GLN A 97 13.46 -17.33 -14.32
C GLN A 97 14.91 -17.52 -13.84
N GLU A 98 15.33 -16.80 -12.82
CA GLU A 98 16.68 -16.94 -12.23
C GLU A 98 16.88 -18.34 -11.62
N LYS A 99 15.87 -18.89 -10.94
CA LYS A 99 15.91 -20.28 -10.41
C LYS A 99 15.96 -21.34 -11.51
N ASP A 100 15.29 -21.10 -12.63
CA ASP A 100 15.40 -21.96 -13.81
C ASP A 100 16.82 -21.91 -14.41
N ASP A 101 17.44 -20.73 -14.42
CA ASP A 101 18.80 -20.53 -14.91
C ASP A 101 19.87 -21.13 -13.97
N VAL A 102 19.64 -21.13 -12.66
CA VAL A 102 20.41 -21.94 -11.68
C VAL A 102 20.41 -23.41 -12.10
N SER A 103 19.23 -23.97 -12.39
CA SER A 103 19.10 -25.38 -12.77
C SER A 103 19.86 -25.70 -14.07
N LYS A 104 19.86 -24.77 -15.03
CA LYS A 104 20.63 -24.92 -16.29
C LYS A 104 22.13 -24.81 -16.06
N ALA A 105 22.58 -23.89 -15.19
CA ALA A 105 23.98 -23.74 -14.83
C ALA A 105 24.52 -25.01 -14.13
N ASN A 106 23.71 -25.62 -13.27
CA ASN A 106 24.03 -26.87 -12.58
C ASN A 106 24.16 -28.08 -13.50
N ALA A 107 23.43 -28.07 -14.61
CA ALA A 107 23.57 -29.11 -15.63
C ALA A 107 24.84 -28.97 -16.49
N MET A 108 25.62 -27.87 -16.35
CA MET A 108 26.89 -27.68 -17.06
C MET A 108 28.02 -28.47 -16.40
N ASP A 109 28.20 -29.72 -16.83
CA ASP A 109 29.29 -30.60 -16.38
C ASP A 109 30.51 -30.60 -17.34
N GLY A 110 31.64 -31.17 -16.91
CA GLY A 110 32.87 -31.33 -17.69
C GLY A 110 33.84 -30.15 -17.58
N ASN A 111 34.54 -29.81 -18.67
CA ASN A 111 35.53 -28.71 -18.70
C ASN A 111 34.97 -27.32 -18.33
N TYR A 112 33.65 -27.20 -18.21
CA TYR A 112 32.94 -25.96 -17.88
C TYR A 112 32.33 -25.95 -16.47
N GLY A 113 32.53 -26.99 -15.65
CA GLY A 113 31.91 -27.08 -14.31
C GLY A 113 32.26 -25.91 -13.37
N GLY A 114 33.49 -25.38 -13.45
CA GLY A 114 33.86 -24.17 -12.69
C GLY A 114 33.16 -22.90 -13.15
N VAL A 115 32.79 -22.81 -14.43
CA VAL A 115 31.98 -21.72 -14.97
C VAL A 115 30.51 -21.91 -14.59
N GLY A 116 30.00 -23.15 -14.61
CA GLY A 116 28.66 -23.52 -14.14
C GLY A 116 28.41 -23.10 -12.71
N ALA A 117 29.28 -23.49 -11.77
CA ALA A 117 29.16 -23.10 -10.36
C ALA A 117 29.23 -21.57 -10.14
N GLY A 118 30.04 -20.86 -10.93
CA GLY A 118 30.12 -19.39 -10.85
C GLY A 118 28.89 -18.68 -11.42
N LEU A 119 28.15 -19.31 -12.33
CA LEU A 119 26.88 -18.80 -12.85
C LEU A 119 25.72 -19.15 -11.91
N GLU A 120 25.70 -20.38 -11.37
CA GLU A 120 24.75 -20.83 -10.35
C GLU A 120 24.67 -19.83 -9.20
N SER A 121 25.79 -19.53 -8.56
CA SER A 121 25.82 -18.59 -7.42
C SER A 121 25.29 -17.20 -7.79
N LYS A 122 25.55 -16.72 -9.01
CA LYS A 122 25.05 -15.40 -9.45
C LYS A 122 23.55 -15.39 -9.69
N PHE A 123 23.02 -16.47 -10.28
CA PHE A 123 21.58 -16.60 -10.51
C PHE A 123 20.84 -16.82 -9.19
N GLU A 124 21.42 -17.56 -8.24
CA GLU A 124 20.86 -17.73 -6.91
C GLU A 124 20.82 -16.41 -6.12
N ASP A 125 21.92 -15.66 -6.10
CA ASP A 125 21.96 -14.31 -5.53
C ASP A 125 20.93 -13.39 -6.21
N SER A 126 20.78 -13.52 -7.53
CA SER A 126 19.82 -12.72 -8.30
C SER A 126 18.37 -13.05 -7.97
N ALA A 127 18.03 -14.33 -7.86
CA ALA A 127 16.71 -14.80 -7.44
C ALA A 127 16.36 -14.29 -6.04
N ASN A 128 17.29 -14.41 -5.09
CA ASN A 128 17.09 -13.93 -3.72
C ASN A 128 16.79 -12.43 -3.69
N GLU A 129 17.51 -11.61 -4.46
CA GLU A 129 17.22 -10.18 -4.54
C GLU A 129 15.83 -9.87 -5.12
N PHE A 130 15.35 -10.62 -6.12
CA PHE A 130 13.99 -10.45 -6.63
C PHE A 130 12.94 -10.85 -5.59
N ASN A 131 13.16 -11.96 -4.88
CA ASN A 131 12.29 -12.39 -3.79
C ASN A 131 12.22 -11.36 -2.66
N ASP A 132 13.35 -10.75 -2.29
CA ASP A 132 13.39 -9.71 -1.25
C ASP A 132 12.57 -8.48 -1.65
N ILE A 133 12.65 -8.06 -2.92
CA ILE A 133 11.84 -6.95 -3.44
C ILE A 133 10.35 -7.31 -3.41
N ALA A 134 9.99 -8.51 -3.88
CA ALA A 134 8.60 -8.97 -3.88
C ALA A 134 8.03 -9.03 -2.46
N THR A 135 8.77 -9.63 -1.52
CA THR A 135 8.38 -9.76 -0.11
C THR A 135 8.20 -8.39 0.54
N SER A 136 9.14 -7.47 0.31
CA SER A 136 9.03 -6.09 0.81
C SER A 136 7.80 -5.37 0.26
N GLY A 137 7.45 -5.59 -1.02
CA GLY A 137 6.23 -5.05 -1.60
C GLY A 137 4.96 -5.58 -0.95
N GLU A 138 4.90 -6.88 -0.67
CA GLU A 138 3.76 -7.52 0.02
C GLU A 138 3.61 -7.02 1.46
N GLU A 139 4.71 -6.92 2.20
CA GLU A 139 4.71 -6.40 3.57
C GLU A 139 4.24 -4.94 3.64
N ILE A 140 4.73 -4.08 2.74
CA ILE A 140 4.29 -2.68 2.63
C ILE A 140 2.80 -2.63 2.32
N GLN A 141 2.33 -3.43 1.35
CA GLN A 141 0.93 -3.46 0.97
C GLN A 141 0.03 -3.87 2.14
N GLU A 142 0.39 -4.91 2.88
CA GLU A 142 -0.38 -5.38 4.03
C GLU A 142 -0.44 -4.32 5.13
N GLN A 143 0.71 -3.73 5.49
CA GLN A 143 0.79 -2.70 6.52
C GLN A 143 0.00 -1.44 6.15
N SER A 144 0.19 -0.93 4.93
CA SER A 144 -0.51 0.26 4.45
C SER A 144 -2.02 0.04 4.34
N ASN A 145 -2.46 -1.14 3.89
CA ASN A 145 -3.90 -1.47 3.87
C ASN A 145 -4.49 -1.45 5.27
N ALA A 146 -3.82 -2.07 6.25
CA ALA A 146 -4.30 -2.08 7.63
C ALA A 146 -4.41 -0.67 8.23
N GLN A 147 -3.45 0.21 7.94
CA GLN A 147 -3.48 1.61 8.38
C GLN A 147 -4.62 2.40 7.73
N ILE A 148 -4.74 2.33 6.41
CA ILE A 148 -5.78 3.05 5.66
C ILE A 148 -7.18 2.54 6.07
N ASP A 149 -7.35 1.23 6.25
CA ASP A 149 -8.63 0.65 6.69
C ASP A 149 -9.02 1.10 8.09
N ASN A 150 -8.05 1.23 9.00
CA ASN A 150 -8.33 1.80 10.33
C ASN A 150 -8.80 3.25 10.24
N ILE A 151 -8.19 4.07 9.38
CA ILE A 151 -8.60 5.46 9.19
C ILE A 151 -10.00 5.53 8.58
N ILE A 152 -10.31 4.70 7.58
CA ILE A 152 -11.66 4.58 7.00
C ILE A 152 -12.68 4.24 8.09
N GLN A 153 -12.38 3.27 8.96
CA GLN A 153 -13.27 2.91 10.06
C GLN A 153 -13.53 4.09 11.00
N ASN A 154 -12.49 4.81 11.42
CA ASN A 154 -12.65 5.99 12.27
C ASN A 154 -13.49 7.08 11.57
N MET A 155 -13.31 7.30 10.26
CA MET A 155 -14.15 8.23 9.49
C MET A 155 -15.63 7.85 9.52
N LYS A 156 -15.94 6.55 9.44
CA LYS A 156 -17.31 6.03 9.37
C LYS A 156 -17.98 5.87 10.73
N GLU A 157 -17.22 5.61 11.80
CA GLU A 157 -17.73 5.35 13.15
C GLU A 157 -18.00 6.63 13.96
N ASP A 158 -17.24 7.71 13.73
CA ASP A 158 -17.33 8.92 14.59
C ASP A 158 -18.51 9.88 14.25
N TRP A 159 -19.44 9.51 13.35
CA TRP A 159 -20.64 10.31 13.03
C TRP A 159 -21.81 9.95 13.94
#